data_AF-A0A645EPX7-F1
#
_entry.id   AF-A0A645EPX7-F1
#
_cell.length_a   1.000
_cell.length_b   1.000
_cell.length_c   1.000
_cell.angle_alpha   90.00
_cell.angle_beta   90.00
_cell.angle_gamma   90.00
#
_symmetry.space_group_name_H-M   'P 1'
#
loop_
_entity.id
_entity.type
_entity.pdbx_description
1 polymer ?
#
loop_
_entity_poly.entity_id
_entity_poly.type
_entity_poly.pdbx_seq_one_letter_code
_entity_poly.pdbx_strand_id
1 'polypeptide(L)' 'MQELQALIQGKIPPQTINTDQLIMLAEHYSQPTSAEYKLLELAINIVLASYLEKAQKHL' A
#
# COMPACT_ATOMS: atom_id res chain seq x y z
N MET A 1 -8.22 -4.98 3.79
CA MET A 1 -9.04 -4.20 2.83
C MET A 1 -9.52 -2.86 3.37
N GLN A 2 -10.24 -2.79 4.51
CA GLN A 2 -10.68 -1.49 5.06
C GLN A 2 -9.52 -0.55 5.40
N GLU A 3 -8.45 -1.08 5.99
CA GLU A 3 -7.24 -0.32 6.29
C GLU A 3 -6.61 0.30 5.03
N LEU A 4 -6.52 -0.47 3.95
CA LEU A 4 -6.02 0.01 2.67
C LEU A 4 -6.91 1.10 2.07
N GLN A 5 -8.23 1.01 2.23
CA GLN A 5 -9.13 2.10 1.85
C GLN A 5 -8.91 3.36 2.70
N ALA A 6 -8.70 3.20 4.01
CA ALA A 6 -8.39 4.32 4.89
C ALA A 6 -7.07 5.00 4.49
N LEU A 7 -6.05 4.23 4.10
CA LEU A 7 -4.81 4.74 3.53
C LEU A 7 -5.05 5.55 2.26
N ILE A 8 -5.75 4.96 1.28
CA ILE A 8 -6.04 5.60 -0.02
C ILE A 8 -6.82 6.91 0.17
N GLN A 9 -7.68 6.96 1.18
CA GLN A 9 -8.44 8.16 1.55
C GLN A 9 -7.63 9.17 2.40
N GLY A 10 -6.35 8.88 2.69
CA GLY A 10 -5.48 9.74 3.50
C GLY A 10 -5.85 9.81 4.98
N LYS A 11 -6.67 8.87 5.47
CA LYS A 11 -7.12 8.83 6.88
C LYS A 11 -6.07 8.27 7.83
N ILE A 12 -5.15 7.47 7.31
CA ILE A 12 -4.02 6.93 8.06
C ILE A 12 -2.71 7.17 7.32
N PRO A 13 -1.58 7.33 8.04
CA PRO A 13 -0.28 7.52 7.40
C PRO A 13 0.17 6.27 6.64
N PRO A 14 0.94 6.39 5.55
CA PRO A 14 1.48 5.23 4.84
C PRO A 14 2.39 4.34 5.69
N GLN A 15 3.11 4.92 6.66
CA GLN A 15 4.09 4.17 7.46
C GLN A 15 3.44 3.30 8.54
N THR A 16 2.13 3.40 8.76
CA THR A 16 1.41 2.53 9.71
C THR A 16 0.99 1.21 9.08
N ILE A 17 1.10 1.08 7.76
CA ILE A 17 0.71 -0.15 7.05
C ILE A 17 1.80 -1.20 7.22
N ASN A 18 1.38 -2.41 7.61
CA ASN A 18 2.26 -3.57 7.68
C ASN A 18 2.61 -4.06 6.26
N THR A 19 3.89 -3.97 5.90
CA THR A 19 4.38 -4.37 4.56
C THR A 19 4.34 -5.88 4.34
N ASP A 20 4.54 -6.70 5.37
CA ASP A 20 4.46 -8.17 5.24
C ASP A 20 3.03 -8.59 4.91
N GLN A 21 2.06 -7.94 5.54
CA GLN A 21 0.64 -8.15 5.25
C GLN A 21 0.27 -7.72 3.82
N LEU A 22 0.84 -6.62 3.33
CA LEU A 22 0.64 -6.19 1.93
C LEU A 22 1.16 -7.23 0.94
N ILE A 23 2.35 -7.81 1.19
CA ILE A 23 2.94 -8.85 0.34
C ILE A 23 2.02 -10.08 0.32
N MET A 24 1.60 -10.57 1.49
CA MET A 24 0.68 -11.70 1.59
C MET A 24 -0.63 -11.47 0.84
N LEU A 25 -1.20 -10.26 0.94
CA LEU A 25 -2.44 -9.92 0.24
C LEU A 25 -2.23 -9.84 -1.28
N ALA A 26 -1.09 -9.33 -1.76
CA ALA A 26 -0.77 -9.26 -3.18
C ALA A 26 -0.58 -10.66 -3.79
N GLU A 27 -0.01 -11.60 -3.04
CA GLU A 27 0.09 -13.00 -3.44
C GLU A 27 -1.29 -13.68 -3.50
N HIS A 28 -2.17 -13.37 -2.54
CA HIS A 28 -3.51 -13.93 -2.48
C HIS A 28 -4.45 -13.38 -3.57
N TYR A 29 -4.45 -12.06 -3.76
CA TYR A 29 -5.25 -11.38 -4.77
C TYR A 29 -4.40 -11.07 -5.99
N SER A 30 -4.05 -12.10 -6.77
CA SER A 30 -3.11 -11.99 -7.89
C SER A 30 -3.74 -11.61 -9.23
N GLN A 31 -5.08 -11.56 -9.32
CA GLN A 31 -5.79 -11.26 -10.57
C GLN A 31 -5.79 -9.75 -10.87
N PRO A 32 -5.09 -9.26 -11.91
CA PRO A 32 -4.89 -7.82 -12.13
C PRO A 32 -6.18 -7.04 -12.45
N THR A 33 -7.20 -7.74 -12.95
CA THR A 33 -8.49 -7.15 -13.29
C THR A 33 -9.44 -7.04 -12.11
N SER A 34 -9.12 -7.68 -10.97
CA SER A 34 -9.95 -7.65 -9.76
C SER A 34 -9.92 -6.28 -9.08
N ALA A 35 -10.99 -5.94 -8.36
CA ALA A 35 -11.06 -4.70 -7.59
C ALA A 35 -10.04 -4.72 -6.44
N GLU A 36 -9.84 -5.90 -5.86
CA GLU A 36 -8.93 -6.16 -4.76
C GLU A 36 -7.48 -5.92 -5.16
N TYR A 37 -7.05 -6.45 -6.31
CA TYR A 37 -5.72 -6.23 -6.85
C TYR A 37 -5.46 -4.74 -7.09
N LYS A 38 -6.38 -4.04 -7.75
CA LYS A 38 -6.22 -2.59 -8.04
C LYS A 38 -6.11 -1.76 -6.76
N LEU A 39 -6.86 -2.16 -5.74
CA LEU A 39 -6.81 -1.51 -4.43
C LEU A 39 -5.47 -1.76 -3.74
N LEU A 40 -4.96 -2.99 -3.78
CA LEU A 40 -3.63 -3.34 -3.28
C LEU A 40 -2.53 -2.60 -4.02
N GLU A 41 -2.57 -2.58 -5.36
CA GLU A 41 -1.61 -1.87 -6.21
C GLU A 41 -1.51 -0.40 -5.82
N LEU A 42 -2.64 0.29 -5.66
CA LEU A 42 -2.66 1.69 -5.25
C LEU A 42 -2.08 1.88 -3.84
N ALA A 43 -2.46 1.03 -2.89
CA ALA A 43 -1.94 1.11 -1.52
C ALA A 43 -0.43 0.87 -1.46
N ILE A 44 0.08 -0.13 -2.18
CA ILE A 44 1.51 -0.44 -2.27
C ILE A 44 2.27 0.76 -2.83
N ASN A 45 1.77 1.37 -3.92
CA ASN A 45 2.40 2.55 -4.50
C ASN A 45 2.48 3.73 -3.52
N ILE A 46 1.44 3.98 -2.74
CA ILE A 46 1.43 5.04 -1.70
C ILE A 46 2.48 4.74 -0.62
N VAL A 47 2.53 3.50 -0.13
CA VAL A 47 3.50 3.09 0.90
C VAL A 47 4.93 3.23 0.39
N LEU A 48 5.22 2.72 -0.81
CA LEU A 48 6.54 2.80 -1.42
C LEU A 48 6.98 4.24 -1.67
N ALA A 49 6.11 5.08 -2.23
CA ALA A 49 6.39 6.50 -2.44
C ALA A 49 6.75 7.20 -1.12
N SER A 50 6.03 6.90 -0.04
CA SER A 50 6.30 7.49 1.27
C SER A 50 7.67 7.08 1.84
N TYR A 51 8.07 5.82 1.66
CA TYR A 51 9.40 5.37 2.06
C TYR A 51 10.50 5.98 1.19
N LEU A 52 10.26 6.13 -0.12
CA LEU A 52 11.19 6.82 -1.02
C LEU A 52 11.39 8.28 -0.63
N GLU A 53 10.32 9.02 -0.35
CA GLU A 53 10.40 10.40 0.14
C GLU A 53 11.18 10.49 1.45
N LYS A 54 10.95 9.54 2.38
CA LYS A 54 11.70 9.49 3.64
C LYS A 54 13.18 9.22 3.39
N ALA A 55 13.52 8.27 2.52
CA ALA A 55 14.90 7.97 2.17
C ALA A 55 15.61 9.15 1.50
N GLN A 56 14.91 9.86 0.60
CA GLN A 56 15.45 11.04 -0.07
C GLN A 56 15.83 12.17 0.89
N LYS A 57 15.13 12.33 2.01
CA LYS A 57 15.49 13.33 3.03
C LYS A 57 16.79 13.03 3.77
N HIS A 58 17.32 11.81 3.64
CA HIS A 58 18.53 11.36 4.30
C HIS A 58 19.73 11.18 3.33
N LEU A 59 19.54 11.47 2.04
CA LEU A 59 20.56 11.45 0.99
C LEU A 59 20.88 12.88 0.53
#